data_AF-A0A163QZT2-F1
#
_entry.id   AF-A0A163QZT2-F1
#
_cell.length_a   1.000
_cell.length_b   1.000
_cell.length_c   1.000
_cell.angle_alpha   90.00
_cell.angle_beta   90.00
_cell.angle_gamma   90.00
#
_symmetry.space_group_name_H-M   'P 1'
#
loop_
_entity.id
_entity.type
_entity.pdbx_description
1 polymer ?
#
loop_
_entity_poly.entity_id
_entity_poly.type
_entity_poly.pdbx_seq_one_letter_code
_entity_poly.pdbx_strand_id
1 'polypeptide(L)' 'MARVIRLRIDELMKSRGLNQKEFAAKANLRPQTVSELVRGVRVQVDLRTLQKITDAFEIDDPRELFLINNE' A
#
# COMPACT_ATOMS: atom_id res chain seq x y z
N MET A 1 21.05 6.82 13.67
CA MET A 1 20.21 6.95 12.47
C MET A 1 19.23 5.81 12.48
N ALA A 2 17.96 6.10 12.72
CA ALA A 2 16.89 5.13 12.61
C ALA A 2 16.40 5.11 11.16
N ARG A 3 16.10 3.92 10.63
CA ARG A 3 15.45 3.81 9.31
C ARG A 3 13.97 3.61 9.53
N VAL A 4 13.16 4.38 8.82
CA VAL A 4 11.71 4.22 8.80
C VAL A 4 11.31 3.67 7.44
N ILE A 5 10.59 2.54 7.46
CA ILE A 5 10.01 1.92 6.27
C ILE A 5 8.51 2.18 6.31
N ARG A 6 7.96 2.72 5.22
CA ARG A 6 6.51 2.87 5.05
C ARG A 6 6.05 2.39 3.69
N LEU A 7 4.79 2.00 3.61
CA LEU A 7 4.14 1.71 2.33
C LEU A 7 3.66 3.01 1.68
N ARG A 8 3.88 3.18 0.38
CA ARG A 8 3.50 4.37 -0.41
C ARG A 8 2.16 4.20 -1.14
N ILE A 9 1.18 3.61 -0.46
CA ILE A 9 -0.11 3.22 -1.06
C ILE A 9 -0.88 4.45 -1.57
N ASP A 10 -0.90 5.54 -0.79
CA ASP A 10 -1.58 6.78 -1.17
C ASP A 10 -1.00 7.37 -2.48
N GLU A 11 0.33 7.40 -2.57
CA GLU A 11 1.04 7.91 -3.74
C GLU A 11 0.76 7.07 -5.00
N LEU A 12 0.77 5.74 -4.87
CA LEU A 12 0.50 4.81 -5.98
C LEU A 12 -0.96 4.88 -6.45
N MET A 13 -1.90 5.11 -5.53
CA MET A 13 -3.31 5.30 -5.87
C MET A 13 -3.54 6.60 -6.63
N LYS A 14 -2.98 7.70 -6.12
CA LYS A 14 -3.08 9.03 -6.76
C LYS A 14 -2.48 9.02 -8.16
N SER A 15 -1.32 8.38 -8.34
CA SER A 15 -0.67 8.30 -9.66
C SER A 15 -1.47 7.49 -10.69
N ARG A 16 -2.40 6.64 -10.23
CA ARG A 16 -3.27 5.80 -11.07
C ARG A 16 -4.72 6.30 -11.13
N GLY A 17 -5.03 7.44 -10.52
CA GLY A 17 -6.38 7.99 -10.48
C GLY A 17 -7.40 7.13 -9.71
N LEU A 18 -6.94 6.30 -8.77
CA LEU A 18 -7.79 5.40 -7.99
C LEU A 18 -8.25 6.04 -6.68
N ASN A 19 -9.53 5.86 -6.32
CA ASN A 19 -10.00 6.16 -4.97
C ASN A 19 -9.95 4.90 -4.05
N GLN A 20 -10.02 5.10 -2.72
CA GLN A 20 -9.89 4.02 -1.73
C GLN A 20 -10.92 2.90 -1.91
N LYS A 21 -12.14 3.24 -2.35
CA LYS A 21 -13.21 2.27 -2.57
C LYS A 21 -12.92 1.38 -3.77
N GLU A 22 -12.50 1.96 -4.88
CA GLU A 22 -12.11 1.23 -6.09
C GLU A 22 -10.92 0.32 -5.83
N PHE A 23 -9.89 0.84 -5.15
CA PHE A 23 -8.72 0.04 -4.82
C PHE A 23 -9.03 -1.10 -3.86
N ALA A 24 -9.88 -0.88 -2.85
CA ALA A 24 -10.32 -1.94 -1.94
C ALA A 24 -11.01 -3.09 -2.69
N ALA A 25 -11.88 -2.75 -3.66
CA ALA A 25 -12.51 -3.73 -4.52
C ALA A 25 -11.49 -4.45 -5.41
N LYS A 26 -10.59 -3.71 -6.09
CA LYS A 26 -9.56 -4.27 -6.99
C LYS A 26 -8.61 -5.22 -6.26
N ALA A 27 -8.16 -4.83 -5.07
CA ALA A 27 -7.24 -5.63 -4.24
C ALA A 27 -7.94 -6.73 -3.43
N ASN A 28 -9.28 -6.82 -3.47
CA ASN A 28 -10.05 -7.72 -2.61
C ASN A 28 -9.65 -7.57 -1.13
N LEU A 29 -9.64 -6.32 -0.66
CA LEU A 29 -9.33 -5.90 0.71
C LEU A 29 -10.54 -5.19 1.33
N ARG A 30 -10.61 -5.21 2.66
CA ARG A 30 -11.64 -4.44 3.37
C ARG A 30 -11.35 -2.94 3.22
N PRO A 31 -12.37 -2.08 3.04
CA PRO A 31 -12.16 -0.63 2.96
C PRO A 31 -11.38 -0.06 4.15
N GLN A 32 -11.63 -0.57 5.35
CA GLN A 32 -10.88 -0.21 6.55
C GLN A 32 -9.38 -0.52 6.42
N THR A 33 -9.02 -1.70 5.90
CA THR A 33 -7.61 -2.08 5.69
C THR A 33 -6.93 -1.12 4.72
N VAL A 34 -7.60 -0.74 3.62
CA VAL A 34 -7.06 0.25 2.68
C VAL A 34 -6.89 1.61 3.35
N SER A 35 -7.86 2.06 4.15
CA SER A 35 -7.77 3.34 4.86
C SER A 35 -6.60 3.38 5.84
N GLU A 36 -6.38 2.30 6.60
CA GLU A 36 -5.26 2.18 7.54
C GLU A 36 -3.90 2.17 6.82
N LEU A 37 -3.81 1.49 5.67
CA LEU A 37 -2.63 1.46 4.81
C LEU A 37 -2.29 2.84 4.23
N VAL A 38 -3.29 3.54 3.69
CA VAL A 38 -3.14 4.89 3.13
C VAL A 38 -2.70 5.89 4.20
N ARG A 39 -3.28 5.79 5.41
CA ARG A 39 -2.91 6.64 6.56
C ARG A 39 -1.56 6.28 7.20
N GLY A 40 -0.97 5.14 6.83
CA GLY A 40 0.26 4.64 7.44
C GLY A 40 0.14 4.27 8.92
N VAL A 41 -1.08 4.05 9.43
CA VAL A 41 -1.31 3.68 10.85
C VAL A 41 -1.26 2.17 11.08
N ARG A 42 -1.23 1.38 10.00
CA ARG A 42 -1.15 -0.07 10.08
C ARG A 42 0.26 -0.51 10.46
N VAL A 43 0.39 -1.16 11.61
CA VAL A 43 1.69 -1.59 12.17
C VAL A 43 2.20 -2.90 11.56
N GLN A 44 1.31 -3.77 11.08
CA GLN A 44 1.67 -5.08 10.52
C GLN A 44 0.93 -5.37 9.21
N VAL A 45 1.65 -5.86 8.21
CA VAL A 45 1.12 -6.28 6.92
C VAL A 45 1.73 -7.63 6.56
N ASP A 46 0.88 -8.63 6.32
CA ASP A 46 1.34 -9.96 5.90
C ASP A 46 1.65 -10.02 4.39
N LEU A 47 2.38 -11.07 3.98
CA LEU A 47 2.78 -11.29 2.60
C LEU A 47 1.58 -11.42 1.65
N ARG A 48 0.49 -12.05 2.09
CA ARG A 48 -0.73 -12.22 1.27
C ARG A 48 -1.38 -10.86 0.96
N THR A 49 -1.35 -9.95 1.92
CA THR A 49 -1.86 -8.58 1.74
C THR A 49 -0.95 -7.81 0.80
N LEU A 50 0.38 -7.95 0.93
CA LEU A 50 1.33 -7.34 0.00
C LEU A 50 1.12 -7.86 -1.43
N GLN A 51 0.94 -9.17 -1.62
CA GLN A 51 0.62 -9.77 -2.93
C GLN A 51 -0.63 -9.15 -3.54
N LYS A 52 -1.74 -9.11 -2.78
CA LYS A 52 -2.99 -8.47 -3.24
C LYS A 52 -2.80 -7.01 -3.66
N ILE A 53 -2.03 -6.25 -2.89
CA ILE A 53 -1.73 -4.84 -3.20
C ILE A 53 -0.91 -4.75 -4.49
N THR A 54 0.12 -5.59 -4.61
CA THR A 54 1.02 -5.63 -5.76
C THR A 54 0.25 -6.00 -7.04
N ASP A 55 -0.57 -7.06 -6.98
CA ASP A 55 -1.43 -7.50 -8.07
C ASP A 55 -2.44 -6.41 -8.48
N ALA A 56 -3.07 -5.74 -7.50
CA ALA A 56 -4.03 -4.68 -7.78
C ALA A 56 -3.39 -3.45 -8.44
N PHE A 57 -2.12 -3.16 -8.14
CA PHE A 57 -1.38 -2.09 -8.79
C PHE A 57 -0.71 -2.50 -10.10
N GLU A 58 -0.76 -3.78 -10.47
CA GLU A 58 -0.04 -4.35 -11.63
C GLU A 58 1.45 -4.01 -11.55
N ILE A 59 2.05 -4.24 -10.38
CA ILE A 59 3.46 -4.01 -10.10
C ILE A 59 4.21 -5.35 -10.21
N ASP A 60 5.26 -5.41 -11.03
CA ASP A 60 6.09 -6.62 -11.11
C ASP A 60 7.14 -6.68 -9.99
N ASP A 61 7.58 -5.51 -9.50
CA ASP A 61 8.60 -5.38 -8.46
C ASP A 61 8.01 -4.81 -7.16
N PRO A 62 7.76 -5.65 -6.13
CA PRO A 62 7.19 -5.21 -4.85
C PRO A 62 8.00 -4.10 -4.15
N ARG A 63 9.27 -3.88 -4.51
CA ARG A 63 10.08 -2.77 -3.97
C ARG A 63 9.44 -1.41 -4.22
N GLU A 64 8.64 -1.28 -5.28
CA GLU A 64 7.86 -0.07 -5.57
C GLU A 64 6.83 0.27 -4.48
N LEU A 65 6.44 -0.68 -3.63
CA LEU A 65 5.51 -0.41 -2.53
C LEU A 65 6.17 0.32 -1.35
N PHE A 66 7.50 0.31 -1.25
CA PHE A 66 8.21 0.74 -0.06
C PHE A 66 8.90 2.10 -0.26
N LEU A 67 8.89 2.91 0.79
CA LEU A 67 9.78 4.07 0.95
C LEU A 67 10.61 3.88 2.21
N ILE A 68 11.90 4.21 2.10
CA ILE A 68 12.86 4.14 3.19
C ILE A 68 13.37 5.56 3.44
N ASN A 69 13.10 6.09 4.63
CA ASN A 69 13.55 7.40 5.07
C ASN A 69 14.58 7.24 6.20
N ASN A 70 15.47 8.22 6.32
CA ASN A 70 16.40 8.34 7.45
C ASN A 70 15.83 9.33 8.45
N GLU A 71 15.76 8.92 9.72
CA GLU A 71 15.46 9.77 10.89
C GLU A 71 16.66 9.82 11.85
#